data_AF-A0A8S0R513-F1
#
_entry.id   AF-A0A8S0R513-F1
#
_cell.length_a   1.000
_cell.length_b   1.000
_cell.length_c   1.000
_cell.angle_alpha   90.00
_cell.angle_beta   90.00
_cell.angle_gamma   90.00
#
_symmetry.space_group_name_H-M   'P 1'
#
loop_
_entity.id
_entity.type
_entity.pdbx_description
1 polymer ?
#
loop_
_entity_poly.entity_id
_entity_poly.type
_entity_poly.pdbx_seq_one_letter_code
_entity_poly.pdbx_strand_id
1 'polypeptide(L)'
;MKCLNIDLNLGLILVLLLSGNFLCSVKRKFLSVFLRLILMLRIFVCSFLTKLYLHSQHCSRSYDKLRVDTRNPNCRLLSTHDDYSIMYKLPKEKTSAVTILRNPVERVFSAYEFSVEVASRFLMHSNLTAAEKVVRRPRHEGLGVSTLDIWPWKYLVPWMIEDLFARKDAREHRGQSYTVINNSYNMEDMFMPLHEYINEPIVQDIVHNGATFQIAGITNNSYLKESHEVRHCVLKYPTLGKSVLEVAKKRLDNMLYVGLTENHKESASMFANVVGAQAISQLSTLSSNRDVANNSDSEQSSLLLDSQKVANYQERNDTSEKVKKVSSIGKDEAANKNMSVSELIQEYESCNSNVWNSQKERRTKSLKHISPANFTKEARRLVPKVLIQKITSLNSLDMELYNYGRSIFLKQQARVLQNIVDTKKQETTLTESAYIMSYGSPSWKVLSLGTAGLLFSLFIFLSRRRTSKIKL
;
A
#
# COMPACT_ATOMS: atom_id res chain seq x y z
N MET A 1 12.99 -37.48 -6.77
CA MET A 1 14.32 -36.93 -7.15
C MET A 1 14.37 -35.40 -7.28
N LYS A 2 13.47 -34.70 -8.00
CA LYS A 2 13.57 -33.23 -8.16
C LYS A 2 13.64 -32.43 -6.84
N CYS A 3 12.77 -32.67 -5.86
CA CYS A 3 12.82 -31.94 -4.58
C CYS A 3 14.01 -32.32 -3.67
N LEU A 4 14.56 -33.53 -3.75
CA LEU A 4 15.76 -33.91 -3.00
C LEU A 4 17.03 -33.27 -3.59
N ASN A 5 17.10 -33.13 -4.92
CA ASN A 5 18.15 -32.35 -5.57
C ASN A 5 18.03 -30.83 -5.31
N ILE A 6 16.84 -30.37 -4.91
CA ILE A 6 16.61 -28.98 -4.50
C ILE A 6 17.21 -28.72 -3.12
N ASP A 7 17.39 -29.69 -2.22
CA ASP A 7 18.08 -29.45 -0.93
C ASP A 7 19.60 -29.25 -1.13
N LEU A 8 20.22 -30.04 -2.02
CA LEU A 8 21.63 -29.90 -2.42
C LEU A 8 21.88 -28.68 -3.33
N ASN A 9 20.92 -28.30 -4.19
CA ASN A 9 20.97 -27.07 -5.00
C ASN A 9 20.24 -25.89 -4.36
N LEU A 10 19.72 -26.02 -3.12
CA LEU A 10 19.02 -24.94 -2.43
C LEU A 10 20.00 -23.80 -2.22
N GLY A 11 21.28 -24.12 -1.96
CA GLY A 11 22.36 -23.14 -1.91
C GLY A 11 22.50 -22.37 -3.23
N LEU A 12 22.41 -23.01 -4.39
CA LEU A 12 22.58 -22.36 -5.70
C LEU A 12 21.31 -21.57 -6.13
N ILE A 13 20.13 -22.11 -5.85
CA ILE A 13 18.83 -21.45 -6.11
C ILE A 13 18.61 -20.32 -5.10
N LEU A 14 18.94 -20.49 -3.82
CA LEU A 14 19.02 -19.37 -2.88
C LEU A 14 20.09 -18.40 -3.33
N VAL A 15 21.26 -18.79 -3.83
CA VAL A 15 22.24 -17.83 -4.38
C VAL A 15 21.65 -17.05 -5.55
N LEU A 16 20.88 -17.65 -6.45
CA LEU A 16 20.14 -16.92 -7.50
C LEU A 16 19.02 -16.02 -6.95
N LEU A 17 18.39 -16.39 -5.83
CA LEU A 17 17.39 -15.57 -5.11
C LEU A 17 18.01 -14.54 -4.15
N LEU A 18 19.26 -14.71 -3.71
CA LEU A 18 19.99 -13.98 -2.66
C LEU A 18 21.12 -13.09 -3.22
N SER A 19 21.59 -13.32 -4.44
CA SER A 19 22.69 -12.59 -5.12
C SER A 19 22.40 -11.11 -5.42
N GLY A 20 21.33 -10.55 -4.85
CA GLY A 20 21.10 -9.12 -4.77
C GLY A 20 21.82 -8.42 -3.60
N ASN A 21 22.98 -8.93 -3.13
CA ASN A 21 23.80 -8.24 -2.14
C ASN A 21 24.74 -7.26 -2.85
N PHE A 22 24.46 -5.97 -2.77
CA PHE A 22 25.50 -4.95 -2.75
C PHE A 22 25.07 -3.77 -1.89
N LEU A 23 25.99 -3.30 -1.05
CA LEU A 23 25.94 -2.00 -0.39
C LEU A 23 25.56 -0.94 -1.43
N CYS A 24 24.50 -0.19 -1.18
CA CYS A 24 24.39 1.13 -1.78
C CYS A 24 23.64 2.06 -0.83
N SER A 25 24.39 3.05 -0.34
CA SER A 25 24.04 4.47 -0.26
C SER A 25 22.62 4.79 -0.73
N VAL A 26 21.93 5.64 0.02
CA VAL A 26 20.65 6.30 -0.32
C VAL A 26 20.68 6.83 -1.77
N LYS A 27 20.42 5.95 -2.74
CA LYS A 27 20.21 6.31 -4.14
C LYS A 27 18.71 6.42 -4.31
N ARG A 28 18.28 7.61 -4.74
CA ARG A 28 16.89 8.01 -4.94
C ARG A 28 16.19 7.00 -5.86
N LYS A 29 15.34 6.14 -5.29
CA LYS A 29 14.50 5.19 -6.04
C LYS A 29 13.22 5.88 -6.52
N PHE A 30 12.81 5.58 -7.74
CA PHE A 30 11.76 6.30 -8.51
C PHE A 30 10.42 5.55 -8.61
N LEU A 31 10.41 4.23 -8.40
CA LEU A 31 9.21 3.39 -8.45
C LEU A 31 8.96 2.72 -7.09
N SER A 32 7.80 2.96 -6.49
CA SER A 32 7.33 2.28 -5.28
C SER A 32 6.35 1.16 -5.63
N VAL A 33 6.63 -0.08 -5.21
CA VAL A 33 5.75 -1.24 -5.38
C VAL A 33 5.09 -1.57 -4.06
N PHE A 34 3.77 -1.41 -3.99
CA PHE A 34 2.97 -1.80 -2.83
C PHE A 34 2.43 -3.22 -3.02
N LEU A 35 3.08 -4.18 -2.36
CA LEU A 35 2.65 -5.58 -2.32
C LEU A 35 1.49 -5.72 -1.33
N ARG A 36 0.29 -5.93 -1.87
CA ARG A 36 -0.94 -6.10 -1.09
C ARG A 36 -1.08 -7.55 -0.64
N LEU A 37 -0.89 -7.77 0.65
CA LEU A 37 -1.28 -9.02 1.28
C LEU A 37 -2.80 -9.20 1.22
N ILE A 38 -3.23 -10.47 1.27
CA ILE A 38 -4.63 -10.90 1.24
C ILE A 38 -5.42 -10.05 2.26
N LEU A 39 -6.38 -9.26 1.75
CA LEU A 39 -7.20 -8.30 2.51
C LEU A 39 -6.45 -7.19 3.23
N MET A 40 -5.52 -6.55 2.52
CA MET A 40 -5.00 -5.24 2.92
C MET A 40 -5.66 -4.06 2.22
N LEU A 41 -6.43 -3.38 3.06
CA LEU A 41 -7.10 -2.09 3.00
C LEU A 41 -6.91 -1.32 1.69
N ARG A 42 -7.99 -1.35 0.89
CA ARG A 42 -8.36 -0.28 -0.04
C ARG A 42 -8.16 1.12 0.55
N ILE A 43 -8.25 1.29 1.86
CA ILE A 43 -8.05 2.55 2.60
C ILE A 43 -6.64 3.10 2.39
N PHE A 44 -5.58 2.31 2.58
CA PHE A 44 -4.20 2.81 2.44
C PHE A 44 -3.92 3.34 1.02
N VAL A 45 -4.46 2.66 0.01
CA VAL A 45 -4.29 3.04 -1.39
C VAL A 45 -5.24 4.15 -1.84
N CYS A 46 -6.47 4.19 -1.30
CA CYS A 46 -7.45 5.21 -1.63
C CYS A 46 -7.14 6.56 -0.97
N SER A 47 -6.41 6.60 0.15
CA SER A 47 -6.12 7.85 0.86
C SER A 47 -4.69 8.40 0.71
N PHE A 48 -3.65 7.55 0.71
CA PHE A 48 -2.27 8.07 0.62
C PHE A 48 -1.76 8.13 -0.80
N LEU A 49 -1.93 7.04 -1.55
CA LEU A 49 -1.23 6.83 -2.81
C LEU A 49 -1.80 7.68 -3.96
N THR A 50 -3.11 7.96 -3.93
CA THR A 50 -3.81 8.86 -4.87
C THR A 50 -3.49 10.33 -4.64
N LYS A 51 -3.09 10.73 -3.42
CA LYS A 51 -2.74 12.12 -3.08
C LYS A 51 -1.23 12.38 -3.20
N LEU A 52 -0.38 11.38 -2.91
CA LEU A 52 1.08 11.47 -3.06
C LEU A 52 1.56 11.42 -4.53
N TYR A 53 0.80 10.76 -5.41
CA TYR A 53 1.15 10.61 -6.82
C TYR A 53 -0.02 11.06 -7.69
N LEU A 54 0.28 11.89 -8.70
CA LEU A 54 -0.69 12.28 -9.73
C LEU A 54 -1.27 11.03 -10.39
N HIS A 55 -2.51 11.10 -10.90
CA HIS A 55 -3.08 9.96 -11.62
C HIS A 55 -2.21 9.52 -12.82
N SER A 56 -1.56 10.47 -13.50
CA SER A 56 -0.58 10.22 -14.57
C SER A 56 0.69 9.51 -14.11
N GLN A 57 0.93 9.43 -12.79
CA GLN A 57 2.07 8.75 -12.19
C GLN A 57 1.75 7.34 -11.67
N HIS A 58 0.46 6.97 -11.66
CA HIS A 58 0.03 5.62 -11.29
C HIS A 58 0.31 4.70 -12.47
N CYS A 59 1.03 3.61 -12.21
CA CYS A 59 1.25 2.60 -13.22
C CYS A 59 -0.07 1.88 -13.54
N SER A 60 -0.21 1.38 -14.77
CA SER A 60 -1.37 0.60 -15.19
C SER A 60 -1.69 -0.50 -14.19
N ARG A 61 -2.95 -0.53 -13.74
CA ARG A 61 -3.46 -1.53 -12.81
C ARG A 61 -3.18 -2.93 -13.37
N SER A 62 -2.39 -3.70 -12.63
CA SER A 62 -1.85 -4.99 -13.06
C SER A 62 -2.27 -6.09 -12.10
N TYR A 63 -3.58 -6.24 -11.88
CA TYR A 63 -4.08 -7.17 -10.87
C TYR A 63 -4.29 -8.60 -11.40
N ASP A 64 -4.32 -8.76 -12.73
CA ASP A 64 -4.50 -10.02 -13.45
C ASP A 64 -3.23 -10.45 -14.21
N LYS A 65 -2.53 -9.48 -14.83
CA LYS A 65 -1.25 -9.63 -15.53
C LYS A 65 -0.43 -8.33 -15.34
N LEU A 66 0.90 -8.42 -15.39
CA LEU A 66 1.74 -7.23 -15.45
C LEU A 66 1.49 -6.46 -16.76
N ARG A 67 0.73 -5.37 -16.68
CA ARG A 67 0.47 -4.42 -17.79
C ARG A 67 1.32 -3.15 -17.65
N VAL A 68 2.36 -3.20 -16.82
CA VAL A 68 3.25 -2.06 -16.56
C VAL A 68 4.24 -1.93 -17.69
N ASP A 69 4.20 -0.80 -18.39
CA ASP A 69 5.30 -0.38 -19.25
C ASP A 69 6.42 0.20 -18.37
N THR A 70 7.49 -0.56 -18.21
CA THR A 70 8.66 -0.19 -17.40
C THR A 70 9.49 0.93 -18.03
N ARG A 71 9.22 1.30 -19.29
CA ARG A 71 9.90 2.39 -20.00
C ARG A 71 9.19 3.73 -19.78
N ASN A 72 7.95 3.73 -19.29
CA ASN A 72 7.21 4.95 -19.01
C ASN A 72 7.84 5.69 -17.80
N PRO A 73 8.49 6.85 -18.00
CA PRO A 73 9.18 7.57 -16.93
C PRO A 73 8.23 8.21 -15.90
N ASN A 74 6.93 8.26 -16.21
CA ASN A 74 5.91 8.77 -15.32
C ASN A 74 5.40 7.70 -14.35
N CYS A 75 5.56 6.41 -14.63
CA CYS A 75 5.14 5.32 -13.74
C CYS A 75 6.02 5.30 -12.48
N ARG A 76 5.49 5.78 -11.35
CA ARG A 76 6.19 5.92 -10.07
C ARG A 76 5.58 5.13 -8.93
N LEU A 77 4.36 4.64 -9.13
CA LEU A 77 3.66 3.85 -8.13
C LEU A 77 2.95 2.66 -8.78
N LEU A 78 3.32 1.46 -8.34
CA LEU A 78 2.63 0.23 -8.67
C LEU A 78 1.99 -0.36 -7.42
N SER A 79 0.66 -0.51 -7.44
CA SER A 79 -0.08 -1.20 -6.38
C SER A 79 -0.61 -2.52 -6.92
N THR A 80 -0.22 -3.64 -6.33
CA THR A 80 -0.52 -4.97 -6.86
C THR A 80 -0.84 -5.98 -5.76
N HIS A 81 -1.60 -7.01 -6.12
CA HIS A 81 -1.77 -8.22 -5.31
C HIS A 81 -0.78 -9.33 -5.69
N ASP A 82 0.10 -9.08 -6.66
CA ASP A 82 1.17 -10.01 -7.01
C ASP A 82 2.12 -10.25 -5.84
N ASP A 83 2.92 -11.30 -5.99
CA ASP A 83 4.01 -11.59 -5.07
C ASP A 83 5.31 -10.89 -5.47
N TYR A 84 6.32 -10.99 -4.62
CA TYR A 84 7.60 -10.30 -4.79
C TYR A 84 8.34 -10.70 -6.09
N SER A 85 7.97 -11.78 -6.78
CA SER A 85 8.58 -12.14 -8.06
C SER A 85 8.37 -11.07 -9.14
N ILE A 86 7.39 -10.18 -8.97
CA ILE A 86 7.21 -9.01 -9.84
C ILE A 86 8.45 -8.10 -9.90
N MET A 87 9.25 -8.08 -8.84
CA MET A 87 10.47 -7.26 -8.76
C MET A 87 11.50 -7.66 -9.82
N TYR A 88 11.46 -8.89 -10.34
CA TYR A 88 12.32 -9.33 -11.45
C TYR A 88 11.95 -8.69 -12.79
N LYS A 89 10.73 -8.19 -12.92
CA LYS A 89 10.24 -7.50 -14.12
C LYS A 89 10.46 -5.99 -14.05
N LEU A 90 11.01 -5.47 -12.96
CA LEU A 90 11.15 -4.03 -12.72
C LEU A 90 12.63 -3.63 -12.63
N PRO A 91 13.01 -2.38 -13.00
CA PRO A 91 14.38 -1.90 -12.88
C PRO A 91 14.87 -1.88 -11.43
N LYS A 92 15.81 -2.75 -11.06
CA LYS A 92 16.24 -2.98 -9.67
C LYS A 92 16.80 -1.73 -8.99
N GLU A 93 17.57 -0.92 -9.72
CA GLU A 93 18.21 0.27 -9.14
C GLU A 93 17.21 1.39 -8.83
N LYS A 94 16.03 1.35 -9.47
CA LYS A 94 15.02 2.41 -9.37
C LYS A 94 13.78 1.99 -8.59
N THR A 95 13.70 0.74 -8.12
CA THR A 95 12.48 0.20 -7.51
C THR A 95 12.65 -0.09 -6.02
N SER A 96 11.69 0.38 -5.21
CA SER A 96 11.52 0.06 -3.79
C SER A 96 10.22 -0.71 -3.59
N ALA A 97 10.25 -1.76 -2.77
CA ALA A 97 9.04 -2.42 -2.31
C ALA A 97 8.62 -1.85 -0.95
N VAL A 98 7.31 -1.77 -0.73
CA VAL A 98 6.68 -1.46 0.54
C VAL A 98 5.57 -2.48 0.79
N THR A 99 5.35 -2.82 2.04
CA THR A 99 4.25 -3.71 2.42
C THR A 99 3.69 -3.32 3.78
N ILE A 100 2.55 -3.90 4.12
CA ILE A 100 1.99 -3.87 5.47
C ILE A 100 1.77 -5.34 5.81
N LEU A 101 1.95 -5.78 7.04
CA LEU A 101 1.66 -7.14 7.51
C LEU A 101 0.39 -7.16 8.36
N ARG A 102 -0.20 -8.35 8.49
CA ARG A 102 -1.38 -8.59 9.31
C ARG A 102 -1.14 -9.83 10.15
N ASN A 103 -1.70 -9.84 11.34
CA ASN A 103 -1.72 -11.03 12.19
C ASN A 103 -2.26 -12.23 11.37
N PRO A 104 -1.55 -13.37 11.35
CA PRO A 104 -1.91 -14.48 10.45
C PRO A 104 -3.28 -15.09 10.72
N VAL A 105 -3.69 -15.20 11.99
CA VAL A 105 -5.02 -15.71 12.37
C VAL A 105 -6.10 -14.75 11.88
N GLU A 106 -5.91 -13.45 12.12
CA GLU A 106 -6.80 -12.39 11.65
C GLU A 106 -6.91 -12.34 10.12
N ARG A 107 -5.82 -12.64 9.41
CA ARG A 107 -5.77 -12.73 7.95
C ARG A 107 -6.61 -13.90 7.45
N VAL A 108 -6.52 -15.08 8.08
CA VAL A 108 -7.33 -16.26 7.73
C VAL A 108 -8.82 -15.97 7.94
N PHE A 109 -9.19 -15.40 9.08
CA PHE A 109 -10.57 -14.98 9.33
C PHE A 109 -11.09 -14.03 8.25
N SER A 110 -10.32 -13.00 7.92
CA SER A 110 -10.74 -12.07 6.88
C SER A 110 -10.84 -12.73 5.52
N ALA A 111 -9.92 -13.63 5.15
CA ALA A 111 -9.99 -14.35 3.88
C ALA A 111 -11.27 -15.20 3.79
N TYR A 112 -11.59 -15.92 4.86
CA TYR A 112 -12.83 -16.69 4.98
C TYR A 112 -14.07 -15.79 4.82
N GLU A 113 -14.19 -14.76 5.66
CA GLU A 113 -15.33 -13.84 5.66
C GLU A 113 -15.52 -13.16 4.30
N PHE A 114 -14.43 -12.73 3.66
CA PHE A 114 -14.49 -12.04 2.38
C PHE A 114 -14.88 -13.00 1.24
N SER A 115 -14.35 -14.22 1.23
CA SER A 115 -14.75 -15.24 0.26
C SER A 115 -16.26 -15.50 0.35
N VAL A 116 -16.78 -15.72 1.56
CA VAL A 116 -18.21 -15.94 1.79
C VAL A 116 -19.03 -14.70 1.40
N GLU A 117 -18.62 -13.51 1.84
CA GLU A 117 -19.33 -12.25 1.56
C GLU A 117 -19.41 -11.96 0.05
N VAL A 118 -18.32 -12.17 -0.69
CA VAL A 118 -18.31 -11.88 -2.13
C VAL A 118 -19.08 -12.96 -2.89
N ALA A 119 -18.92 -14.22 -2.52
CA ALA A 119 -19.62 -15.33 -3.16
C ALA A 119 -21.14 -15.27 -2.92
N SER A 120 -21.61 -14.82 -1.76
CA SER A 120 -23.04 -14.70 -1.45
C SER A 120 -23.79 -13.71 -2.36
N ARG A 121 -23.08 -12.78 -3.00
CA ARG A 121 -23.66 -11.85 -3.99
C ARG A 121 -24.20 -12.57 -5.23
N PHE A 122 -23.68 -13.76 -5.51
CA PHE A 122 -24.08 -14.55 -6.68
C PHE A 122 -25.35 -15.37 -6.43
N LEU A 123 -25.80 -15.49 -5.18
CA LEU A 123 -27.06 -16.14 -4.83
C LEU A 123 -28.31 -15.36 -5.30
N MET A 124 -28.13 -14.13 -5.83
CA MET A 124 -29.19 -13.43 -6.55
C MET A 124 -29.55 -14.12 -7.89
N HIS A 125 -28.68 -15.00 -8.39
CA HIS A 125 -28.95 -15.81 -9.58
C HIS A 125 -29.74 -17.08 -9.20
N SER A 126 -30.55 -17.56 -10.13
CA SER A 126 -31.42 -18.73 -9.91
C SER A 126 -30.62 -20.00 -9.60
N ASN A 127 -29.59 -20.28 -10.38
CA ASN A 127 -28.74 -21.46 -10.28
C ASN A 127 -27.26 -21.15 -10.55
N LEU A 128 -26.40 -22.14 -10.27
CA LEU A 128 -24.95 -22.04 -10.47
C LEU A 128 -24.60 -21.69 -11.91
N THR A 129 -25.24 -22.31 -12.90
CA THR A 129 -24.97 -22.06 -14.33
C THR A 129 -25.20 -20.59 -14.71
N ALA A 130 -26.25 -19.95 -14.19
CA ALA A 130 -26.51 -18.53 -14.42
C ALA A 130 -25.44 -17.65 -13.77
N ALA A 131 -24.99 -17.99 -12.55
CA ALA A 131 -23.90 -17.30 -11.88
C ALA A 131 -22.57 -17.44 -12.63
N GLU A 132 -22.23 -18.65 -13.10
CA GLU A 132 -21.00 -18.93 -13.84
C GLU A 132 -20.91 -18.12 -15.14
N LYS A 133 -22.02 -17.90 -15.83
CA LYS A 133 -22.06 -17.03 -17.01
C LYS A 133 -21.61 -15.61 -16.69
N VAL A 134 -21.88 -15.11 -15.49
CA VAL A 134 -21.44 -13.78 -15.05
C VAL A 134 -19.98 -13.82 -14.59
N VAL A 135 -19.57 -14.88 -13.89
CA VAL A 135 -18.19 -15.08 -13.43
C VAL A 135 -17.21 -15.17 -14.60
N ARG A 136 -17.56 -15.94 -15.65
CA ARG A 136 -16.69 -16.19 -16.82
C ARG A 136 -16.75 -15.10 -17.89
N ARG A 137 -17.66 -14.12 -17.78
CA ARG A 137 -17.81 -13.06 -18.79
C ARG A 137 -16.55 -12.20 -18.87
N PRO A 138 -15.85 -12.19 -20.02
CA PRO A 138 -14.74 -11.27 -20.24
C PRO A 138 -15.26 -9.84 -20.16
N ARG A 139 -14.65 -8.99 -19.34
CA ARG A 139 -15.00 -7.56 -19.32
C ARG A 139 -14.26 -6.85 -20.44
N HIS A 140 -14.96 -5.95 -21.13
CA HIS A 140 -14.36 -5.06 -22.12
C HIS A 140 -13.27 -4.19 -21.47
N GLU A 141 -12.21 -3.92 -22.24
CA GLU A 141 -11.14 -3.00 -21.85
C GLU A 141 -11.74 -1.64 -21.47
N GLY A 142 -11.44 -1.16 -20.25
CA GLY A 142 -11.97 0.09 -19.70
C GLY A 142 -13.02 -0.07 -18.59
N LEU A 143 -13.68 -1.24 -18.48
CA LEU A 143 -14.53 -1.55 -17.33
C LEU A 143 -13.67 -2.05 -16.18
N GLY A 144 -13.71 -1.35 -15.04
CA GLY A 144 -12.80 -1.58 -13.91
C GLY A 144 -12.63 -3.05 -13.47
N VAL A 145 -11.48 -3.30 -12.85
CA VAL A 145 -11.02 -4.64 -12.43
C VAL A 145 -12.00 -5.28 -11.43
N SER A 146 -12.48 -6.48 -11.74
CA SER A 146 -13.37 -7.25 -10.86
C SER A 146 -12.58 -7.86 -9.71
N THR A 147 -13.21 -8.07 -8.54
CA THR A 147 -12.62 -8.95 -7.52
C THR A 147 -12.30 -10.33 -8.11
N LEU A 148 -13.11 -10.83 -9.04
CA LEU A 148 -12.91 -12.13 -9.69
C LEU A 148 -11.67 -12.21 -10.61
N ASP A 149 -11.05 -11.08 -10.95
CA ASP A 149 -9.87 -11.06 -11.82
C ASP A 149 -8.56 -10.96 -11.01
N ILE A 150 -8.65 -10.82 -9.69
CA ILE A 150 -7.56 -10.42 -8.81
C ILE A 150 -7.12 -11.62 -7.97
N TRP A 151 -5.82 -11.89 -7.90
CA TRP A 151 -5.29 -12.85 -6.93
C TRP A 151 -5.47 -12.33 -5.48
N PRO A 152 -5.86 -13.16 -4.49
CA PRO A 152 -6.21 -14.59 -4.58
C PRO A 152 -7.67 -14.88 -4.95
N TRP A 153 -8.50 -13.84 -5.03
CA TRP A 153 -9.96 -13.95 -5.12
C TRP A 153 -10.46 -14.60 -6.40
N LYS A 154 -9.71 -14.50 -7.50
CA LYS A 154 -9.98 -15.22 -8.74
C LYS A 154 -10.09 -16.74 -8.58
N TYR A 155 -9.52 -17.28 -7.51
CA TYR A 155 -9.62 -18.71 -7.15
C TYR A 155 -10.60 -18.93 -6.00
N LEU A 156 -10.46 -18.17 -4.91
CA LEU A 156 -11.23 -18.40 -3.69
C LEU A 156 -12.72 -18.08 -3.83
N VAL A 157 -13.08 -17.07 -4.63
CA VAL A 157 -14.48 -16.65 -4.76
C VAL A 157 -15.27 -17.63 -5.65
N PRO A 158 -14.83 -18.01 -6.87
CA PRO A 158 -15.55 -19.00 -7.67
C PRO A 158 -15.78 -20.32 -6.94
N TRP A 159 -14.76 -20.83 -6.25
CA TRP A 159 -14.87 -22.04 -5.44
C TRP A 159 -15.91 -21.91 -4.30
N MET A 160 -15.94 -20.77 -3.60
CA MET A 160 -16.95 -20.53 -2.56
C MET A 160 -18.37 -20.31 -3.14
N ILE A 161 -18.49 -19.86 -4.39
CA ILE A 161 -19.79 -19.79 -5.08
C ILE A 161 -20.36 -21.20 -5.26
N GLU A 162 -19.54 -22.16 -5.69
CA GLU A 162 -19.96 -23.56 -5.86
C GLU A 162 -20.49 -24.16 -4.55
N ASP A 163 -19.78 -23.98 -3.44
CA ASP A 163 -20.22 -24.42 -2.11
C ASP A 163 -21.57 -23.81 -1.70
N LEU A 164 -21.72 -22.49 -1.87
CA LEU A 164 -22.95 -21.77 -1.52
C LEU A 164 -24.16 -22.26 -2.31
N PHE A 165 -24.01 -22.52 -3.61
CA PHE A 165 -25.08 -23.07 -4.44
C PHE A 165 -25.39 -24.52 -4.06
N ALA A 166 -24.37 -25.37 -3.87
CA ALA A 166 -24.59 -26.75 -3.46
C ALA A 166 -25.40 -26.85 -2.16
N ARG A 167 -25.06 -26.02 -1.16
CA ARG A 167 -25.80 -25.97 0.10
C ARG A 167 -27.18 -25.35 -0.06
N LYS A 168 -27.34 -24.32 -0.90
CA LYS A 168 -28.67 -23.76 -1.24
C LYS A 168 -29.58 -24.82 -1.84
N ASP A 169 -29.12 -25.54 -2.86
CA ASP A 169 -29.91 -26.53 -3.58
C ASP A 169 -30.27 -27.72 -2.67
N ALA A 170 -29.36 -28.11 -1.77
CA ALA A 170 -29.62 -29.11 -0.74
C ALA A 170 -30.68 -28.66 0.28
N ARG A 171 -30.66 -27.39 0.70
CA ARG A 171 -31.70 -26.83 1.59
C ARG A 171 -33.06 -26.82 0.90
N GLU A 172 -33.11 -26.41 -0.36
CA GLU A 172 -34.35 -26.40 -1.16
C GLU A 172 -34.93 -27.82 -1.31
N HIS A 173 -34.09 -28.83 -1.54
CA HIS A 173 -34.54 -30.23 -1.61
C HIS A 173 -35.06 -30.80 -0.29
N ARG A 174 -34.45 -30.45 0.84
CA ARG A 174 -34.84 -30.98 2.16
C ARG A 174 -36.15 -30.40 2.69
N GLY A 175 -36.61 -29.27 2.16
CA GLY A 175 -37.85 -28.61 2.59
C GLY A 175 -37.86 -28.19 4.07
N GLN A 176 -36.70 -28.16 4.73
CA GLN A 176 -36.58 -28.01 6.19
C GLN A 176 -36.30 -26.56 6.61
N SER A 177 -36.89 -26.21 7.76
CA SER A 177 -36.49 -25.06 8.58
C SER A 177 -35.09 -25.31 9.15
N TYR A 178 -34.15 -24.39 8.92
CA TYR A 178 -32.79 -24.51 9.44
C TYR A 178 -32.76 -24.20 10.93
N THR A 179 -31.89 -24.90 11.67
CA THR A 179 -31.64 -24.54 13.07
C THR A 179 -30.82 -23.27 13.08
N VAL A 180 -31.31 -22.21 13.74
CA VAL A 180 -30.56 -20.97 13.91
C VAL A 180 -29.41 -21.22 14.88
N ILE A 181 -28.25 -21.60 14.36
CA ILE A 181 -27.03 -21.70 15.14
C ILE A 181 -26.48 -20.28 15.33
N ASN A 182 -26.34 -19.85 16.58
CA ASN A 182 -25.75 -18.56 16.93
C ASN A 182 -24.21 -18.56 16.80
N ASN A 183 -23.70 -19.08 15.68
CA ASN A 183 -22.28 -19.12 15.35
C ASN A 183 -22.07 -18.96 13.84
N SER A 184 -21.76 -17.75 13.40
CA SER A 184 -21.50 -17.41 11.99
C SER A 184 -20.32 -18.17 11.37
N TYR A 185 -19.48 -18.83 12.17
CA TYR A 185 -18.34 -19.62 11.68
C TYR A 185 -18.66 -21.13 11.61
N ASN A 186 -19.89 -21.53 11.96
CA ASN A 186 -20.34 -22.92 11.93
C ASN A 186 -21.80 -23.00 11.44
N MET A 187 -22.08 -22.47 10.25
CA MET A 187 -23.40 -22.48 9.62
C MET A 187 -23.43 -23.50 8.47
N GLU A 188 -23.28 -24.78 8.81
CA GLU A 188 -23.13 -25.88 7.84
C GLU A 188 -24.24 -25.92 6.79
N ASP A 189 -25.49 -25.68 7.18
CA ASP A 189 -26.56 -25.66 6.19
C ASP A 189 -26.45 -24.48 5.22
N MET A 190 -25.76 -23.38 5.55
CA MET A 190 -25.72 -22.14 4.78
C MET A 190 -24.52 -22.03 3.84
N PHE A 191 -23.33 -22.26 4.38
CA PHE A 191 -22.03 -22.17 3.70
C PHE A 191 -21.00 -23.00 4.47
N MET A 192 -19.88 -23.30 3.82
CA MET A 192 -18.76 -24.01 4.39
C MET A 192 -18.36 -23.46 5.77
N PRO A 193 -18.47 -24.26 6.85
CA PRO A 193 -17.98 -23.89 8.17
C PRO A 193 -16.48 -23.59 8.17
N LEU A 194 -16.02 -22.74 9.10
CA LEU A 194 -14.61 -22.39 9.20
C LEU A 194 -13.71 -23.61 9.43
N HIS A 195 -14.19 -24.59 10.19
CA HIS A 195 -13.42 -25.79 10.51
C HIS A 195 -13.19 -26.68 9.28
N GLU A 196 -14.12 -26.68 8.34
CA GLU A 196 -14.01 -27.33 7.02
C GLU A 196 -13.09 -26.49 6.12
N TYR A 197 -13.37 -25.20 5.98
CA TYR A 197 -12.63 -24.24 5.15
C TYR A 197 -11.11 -24.30 5.35
N ILE A 198 -10.63 -24.31 6.59
CA ILE A 198 -9.17 -24.31 6.85
C ILE A 198 -8.47 -25.62 6.44
N ASN A 199 -9.22 -26.67 6.14
CA ASN A 199 -8.65 -27.95 5.70
C ASN A 199 -8.67 -28.10 4.19
N GLU A 200 -9.32 -27.20 3.47
CA GLU A 200 -9.51 -27.30 2.03
C GLU A 200 -8.20 -27.11 1.26
N PRO A 201 -7.90 -27.94 0.24
CA PRO A 201 -6.63 -27.86 -0.50
C PRO A 201 -6.35 -26.48 -1.09
N ILE A 202 -7.39 -25.79 -1.59
CA ILE A 202 -7.26 -24.42 -2.12
C ILE A 202 -6.88 -23.41 -1.03
N VAL A 203 -7.33 -23.60 0.20
CA VAL A 203 -7.01 -22.74 1.35
C VAL A 203 -5.60 -23.05 1.86
N GLN A 204 -5.21 -24.33 1.88
CA GLN A 204 -3.84 -24.73 2.17
C GLN A 204 -2.84 -24.16 1.17
N ASP A 205 -3.19 -24.16 -0.12
CA ASP A 205 -2.35 -23.54 -1.15
C ASP A 205 -2.32 -22.02 -0.97
N ILE A 206 -3.46 -21.35 -1.00
CA ILE A 206 -3.50 -19.90 -1.22
C ILE A 206 -3.42 -19.09 0.08
N VAL A 207 -4.11 -19.55 1.13
CA VAL A 207 -4.28 -18.77 2.35
C VAL A 207 -3.19 -19.12 3.35
N HIS A 208 -2.93 -20.39 3.61
CA HIS A 208 -1.96 -20.81 4.63
C HIS A 208 -0.52 -20.46 4.26
N ASN A 209 0.21 -19.85 5.20
CA ASN A 209 1.54 -19.26 4.98
C ASN A 209 1.62 -18.29 3.78
N GLY A 210 0.47 -17.76 3.36
CA GLY A 210 0.35 -16.94 2.16
C GLY A 210 1.16 -15.65 2.24
N ALA A 211 1.41 -15.09 3.43
CA ALA A 211 2.24 -13.89 3.54
C ALA A 211 3.71 -14.18 3.27
N THR A 212 4.22 -15.27 3.85
CA THR A 212 5.57 -15.77 3.61
C THR A 212 5.77 -16.09 2.14
N PHE A 213 4.83 -16.79 1.51
CA PHE A 213 4.92 -17.12 0.09
C PHE A 213 4.80 -15.89 -0.82
N GLN A 214 3.98 -14.90 -0.47
CA GLN A 214 3.88 -13.66 -1.23
C GLN A 214 5.17 -12.83 -1.14
N ILE A 215 5.77 -12.71 0.04
CA ILE A 215 7.02 -11.97 0.20
C ILE A 215 8.22 -12.74 -0.37
N ALA A 216 8.23 -14.06 -0.23
CA ALA A 216 9.21 -14.94 -0.87
C ALA A 216 9.03 -15.08 -2.39
N GLY A 217 7.93 -14.57 -2.97
CA GLY A 217 7.73 -14.58 -4.42
C GLY A 217 7.55 -15.99 -4.99
N ILE A 218 6.83 -16.85 -4.24
CA ILE A 218 6.57 -18.25 -4.59
C ILE A 218 5.09 -18.62 -4.43
N THR A 219 4.18 -17.69 -4.72
CA THR A 219 2.74 -17.99 -4.78
C THR A 219 2.40 -18.79 -6.05
N ASN A 220 1.17 -19.28 -6.14
CA ASN A 220 0.65 -19.83 -7.39
C ASN A 220 0.44 -18.74 -8.48
N ASN A 221 0.68 -17.46 -8.16
CA ASN A 221 0.62 -16.33 -9.07
C ASN A 221 2.02 -15.71 -9.32
N SER A 222 3.10 -16.42 -8.96
CA SER A 222 4.47 -15.99 -9.26
C SER A 222 4.73 -15.87 -10.76
N TYR A 223 5.65 -14.99 -11.12
CA TYR A 223 6.06 -14.75 -12.50
C TYR A 223 7.19 -15.67 -12.98
N LEU A 224 7.91 -16.32 -12.07
CA LEU A 224 9.01 -17.24 -12.40
C LEU A 224 8.51 -18.67 -12.38
N LYS A 225 8.88 -19.47 -13.37
CA LYS A 225 8.46 -20.87 -13.48
C LYS A 225 9.03 -21.70 -12.31
N GLU A 226 10.27 -21.40 -11.94
CA GLU A 226 11.01 -22.03 -10.85
C GLU A 226 10.33 -21.78 -9.50
N SER A 227 9.70 -20.62 -9.31
CA SER A 227 8.93 -20.31 -8.11
C SER A 227 7.80 -21.33 -7.88
N HIS A 228 7.15 -21.80 -8.94
CA HIS A 228 6.10 -22.82 -8.84
C HIS A 228 6.66 -24.20 -8.46
N GLU A 229 7.86 -24.55 -8.95
CA GLU A 229 8.53 -25.80 -8.58
C GLU A 229 8.97 -25.78 -7.10
N VAL A 230 9.58 -24.68 -6.65
CA VAL A 230 9.97 -24.48 -5.25
C VAL A 230 8.74 -24.53 -4.35
N ARG A 231 7.66 -23.84 -4.73
CA ARG A 231 6.38 -23.87 -4.01
C ARG A 231 5.87 -25.30 -3.85
N HIS A 232 5.82 -26.07 -4.93
CA HIS A 232 5.37 -27.47 -4.87
C HIS A 232 6.22 -28.30 -3.90
N CYS A 233 7.54 -28.12 -3.91
CA CYS A 233 8.42 -28.81 -2.99
C CYS A 233 8.20 -28.39 -1.53
N VAL A 234 7.96 -27.10 -1.25
CA VAL A 234 7.72 -26.60 0.12
C VAL A 234 6.38 -27.11 0.67
N LEU A 235 5.34 -27.17 -0.16
CA LEU A 235 4.06 -27.77 0.22
C LEU A 235 4.20 -29.28 0.52
N LYS A 236 5.07 -29.97 -0.22
CA LYS A 236 5.33 -31.41 -0.02
C LYS A 236 6.27 -31.70 1.15
N TYR A 237 7.23 -30.83 1.41
CA TYR A 237 8.26 -30.98 2.44
C TYR A 237 8.31 -29.72 3.31
N PRO A 238 7.49 -29.65 4.38
CA PRO A 238 7.37 -28.47 5.23
C PRO A 238 8.69 -27.99 5.86
N THR A 239 9.68 -28.88 5.99
CA THR A 239 11.04 -28.53 6.46
C THR A 239 11.71 -27.47 5.59
N LEU A 240 11.44 -27.47 4.28
CA LEU A 240 11.94 -26.46 3.33
C LEU A 240 11.31 -25.08 3.57
N GLY A 241 10.20 -25.01 4.31
CA GLY A 241 9.53 -23.76 4.66
C GLY A 241 10.41 -22.80 5.46
N LYS A 242 11.35 -23.31 6.26
CA LYS A 242 12.32 -22.47 7.00
C LYS A 242 13.22 -21.67 6.05
N SER A 243 13.73 -22.30 5.00
CA SER A 243 14.57 -21.62 4.00
C SER A 243 13.79 -20.54 3.25
N VAL A 244 12.52 -20.80 2.93
CA VAL A 244 11.63 -19.80 2.31
C VAL A 244 11.39 -18.62 3.27
N LEU A 245 11.18 -18.89 4.54
CA LEU A 245 10.98 -17.87 5.55
C LEU A 245 12.20 -16.94 5.67
N GLU A 246 13.41 -17.47 5.66
CA GLU A 246 14.63 -16.66 5.70
C GLU A 246 14.76 -15.75 4.46
N VAL A 247 14.38 -16.26 3.28
CA VAL A 247 14.29 -15.41 2.07
C VAL A 247 13.25 -14.30 2.26
N ALA A 248 12.10 -14.60 2.85
CA ALA A 248 11.06 -13.62 3.11
C ALA A 248 11.51 -12.54 4.12
N LYS A 249 12.17 -12.93 5.22
CA LYS A 249 12.74 -12.01 6.22
C LYS A 249 13.78 -11.09 5.58
N LYS A 250 14.74 -11.63 4.82
CA LYS A 250 15.73 -10.82 4.09
C LYS A 250 15.08 -9.83 3.13
N ARG A 251 13.98 -10.21 2.47
CA ARG A 251 13.26 -9.30 1.58
C ARG A 251 12.56 -8.19 2.36
N LEU A 252 11.95 -8.49 3.50
CA LEU A 252 11.37 -7.48 4.40
C LEU A 252 12.42 -6.45 4.85
N ASP A 253 13.63 -6.88 5.21
CA ASP A 253 14.72 -5.97 5.59
C ASP A 253 15.09 -4.98 4.51
N ASN A 254 14.94 -5.39 3.25
CA ASN A 254 15.24 -4.58 2.07
C ASN A 254 14.04 -3.75 1.57
N MET A 255 12.87 -3.88 2.19
CA MET A 255 11.72 -3.04 1.87
C MET A 255 11.89 -1.64 2.46
N LEU A 256 11.44 -0.63 1.73
CA LEU A 256 11.48 0.76 2.18
C LEU A 256 10.61 0.97 3.43
N TYR A 257 9.53 0.21 3.55
CA TYR A 257 8.58 0.32 4.64
C TYR A 257 7.82 -0.98 4.89
N VAL A 258 7.59 -1.31 6.16
CA VAL A 258 6.80 -2.46 6.62
C VAL A 258 5.81 -1.99 7.69
N GLY A 259 4.54 -1.84 7.34
CA GLY A 259 3.48 -1.47 8.30
C GLY A 259 2.81 -2.66 8.96
N LEU A 260 1.87 -2.40 9.88
CA LEU A 260 1.01 -3.41 10.53
C LEU A 260 -0.48 -3.01 10.44
N THR A 261 -1.36 -3.96 10.13
CA THR A 261 -2.80 -3.70 9.98
C THR A 261 -3.46 -3.36 11.32
N GLU A 262 -3.04 -4.05 12.37
CA GLU A 262 -3.54 -3.90 13.73
C GLU A 262 -3.24 -2.48 14.24
N ASN A 263 -2.09 -1.94 13.83
CA ASN A 263 -1.64 -0.57 14.08
C ASN A 263 -1.86 0.33 12.85
N HIS A 264 -3.02 0.23 12.17
CA HIS A 264 -3.26 0.93 10.89
C HIS A 264 -3.04 2.45 10.93
N LYS A 265 -3.51 3.17 11.97
CA LYS A 265 -3.33 4.63 12.09
C LYS A 265 -1.87 5.02 12.27
N GLU A 266 -1.17 4.28 13.12
CA GLU A 266 0.27 4.46 13.36
C GLU A 266 1.07 4.13 12.10
N SER A 267 0.71 3.03 11.43
CA SER A 267 1.30 2.64 10.16
C SER A 267 1.08 3.68 9.08
N ALA A 268 -0.09 4.31 9.05
CA ALA A 268 -0.39 5.42 8.14
C ALA A 268 0.51 6.62 8.40
N SER A 269 0.62 7.04 9.67
CA SER A 269 1.49 8.14 10.08
C SER A 269 2.95 7.86 9.78
N MET A 270 3.46 6.66 10.10
CA MET A 270 4.83 6.27 9.79
C MET A 270 5.10 6.20 8.29
N PHE A 271 4.17 5.66 7.50
CA PHE A 271 4.28 5.65 6.05
C PHE A 271 4.37 7.08 5.49
N ALA A 272 3.57 8.01 5.99
CA ALA A 272 3.61 9.41 5.59
C ALA A 272 4.98 10.04 5.90
N ASN A 273 5.54 9.77 7.08
CA ASN A 273 6.84 10.28 7.50
C ASN A 273 8.03 9.65 6.76
N VAL A 274 7.94 8.37 6.36
CA VAL A 274 9.04 7.66 5.68
C VAL A 274 8.93 7.78 4.17
N VAL A 275 7.82 7.30 3.60
CA VAL A 275 7.61 7.23 2.16
C VAL A 275 7.06 8.55 1.62
N GLY A 276 6.11 9.16 2.34
CA GLY A 276 5.51 10.43 1.94
C GLY A 276 6.54 11.56 1.89
N ALA A 277 7.33 11.75 2.94
CA ALA A 277 8.39 12.75 2.97
C ALA A 277 9.41 12.56 1.82
N GLN A 278 9.80 11.32 1.54
CA GLN A 278 10.69 11.02 0.41
C GLN A 278 10.03 11.36 -0.94
N ALA A 279 8.76 10.99 -1.14
CA ALA A 279 8.02 11.29 -2.37
C ALA A 279 7.83 12.80 -2.58
N ILE A 280 7.48 13.54 -1.53
CA ILE A 280 7.34 15.00 -1.56
C ILE A 280 8.67 15.66 -1.91
N SER A 281 9.76 15.31 -1.22
CA SER A 281 11.10 15.84 -1.51
C SER A 281 11.52 15.62 -2.96
N GLN A 282 11.25 14.42 -3.51
CA GLN A 282 11.52 14.13 -4.91
C GLN A 282 10.69 15.01 -5.87
N LEU A 283 9.41 15.24 -5.58
CA LEU A 283 8.56 16.12 -6.38
C LEU A 283 9.06 17.57 -6.35
N SER A 284 9.45 18.09 -5.19
CA SER A 284 9.99 19.45 -5.03
C SER A 284 11.29 19.66 -5.81
N THR A 285 12.22 18.69 -5.80
CA THR A 285 13.46 18.77 -6.60
C THR A 285 13.22 18.70 -8.11
N LEU A 286 12.16 18.03 -8.55
CA LEU A 286 11.80 17.98 -9.97
C LEU A 286 11.11 19.26 -10.44
N SER A 287 10.31 19.90 -9.58
CA SER A 287 9.75 21.22 -9.89
C SER A 287 10.83 22.29 -9.97
N SER A 288 11.78 22.31 -9.02
CA SER A 288 12.88 23.29 -9.06
C SER A 288 13.74 23.13 -10.33
N ASN A 289 13.98 21.90 -10.79
CA ASN A 289 14.73 21.66 -12.02
C ASN A 289 13.94 22.05 -13.28
N ARG A 290 12.60 21.97 -13.27
CA ARG A 290 11.76 22.47 -14.37
C ARG A 290 11.70 24.00 -14.38
N ASP A 291 11.67 24.63 -13.21
CA ASP A 291 11.66 26.09 -13.12
C ASP A 291 13.03 26.69 -13.52
N VAL A 292 14.13 25.95 -13.33
CA VAL A 292 15.45 26.30 -13.87
C VAL A 292 15.54 26.06 -15.38
N ALA A 293 14.95 24.98 -15.92
CA ALA A 293 14.94 24.71 -17.36
C ALA A 293 13.99 25.63 -18.16
N ASN A 294 12.88 26.07 -17.56
CA ASN A 294 11.96 27.04 -18.18
C ASN A 294 12.50 28.48 -18.14
N ASN A 295 13.52 28.76 -17.33
CA ASN A 295 14.24 30.03 -17.38
C ASN A 295 15.36 30.07 -18.44
N SER A 296 15.66 28.94 -19.11
CA SER A 296 16.64 28.90 -20.20
C SER A 296 16.03 28.82 -21.60
N ASP A 297 14.73 28.50 -21.74
CA ASP A 297 14.06 28.43 -23.05
C ASP A 297 12.82 29.33 -23.08
N SER A 298 13.04 30.65 -23.11
CA SER A 298 12.06 31.57 -23.65
C SER A 298 12.24 31.65 -25.17
N GLU A 299 11.39 30.93 -25.90
CA GLU A 299 10.76 31.33 -27.17
C GLU A 299 10.18 30.09 -27.86
N GLN A 300 8.85 29.97 -27.89
CA GLN A 300 8.04 30.02 -29.13
C GLN A 300 6.66 29.37 -28.91
N SER A 301 5.67 30.06 -29.46
CA SER A 301 4.24 29.95 -29.17
C SER A 301 3.51 28.87 -30.00
N SER A 302 2.31 28.54 -29.51
CA SER A 302 1.10 28.15 -30.26
C SER A 302 1.00 26.74 -30.89
N LEU A 303 -0.02 25.96 -30.51
CA LEU A 303 -1.33 25.97 -31.19
C LEU A 303 -2.29 24.94 -30.56
N LEU A 304 -3.44 25.45 -30.12
CA LEU A 304 -4.68 24.72 -29.88
C LEU A 304 -5.22 24.21 -31.21
N LEU A 305 -5.76 22.98 -31.24
CA LEU A 305 -6.80 22.65 -32.23
C LEU A 305 -7.81 21.63 -31.70
N ASP A 306 -9.03 22.07 -31.87
CA ASP A 306 -10.34 21.53 -31.52
C ASP A 306 -10.74 20.37 -32.44
N SER A 307 -11.54 19.43 -31.95
CA SER A 307 -12.47 18.72 -32.85
C SER A 307 -13.68 18.17 -32.10
N GLN A 308 -14.84 18.63 -32.55
CA GLN A 308 -16.17 18.42 -31.97
C GLN A 308 -17.06 17.68 -32.98
N LYS A 309 -18.04 16.93 -32.43
CA LYS A 309 -19.28 16.35 -33.04
C LYS A 309 -19.13 14.95 -33.66
N VAL A 310 -20.11 14.04 -33.63
CA VAL A 310 -21.59 14.12 -33.64
C VAL A 310 -22.20 12.92 -32.89
N ALA A 311 -23.40 13.10 -32.32
CA ALA A 311 -24.24 12.10 -31.65
C ALA A 311 -25.33 11.48 -32.55
N ASN A 312 -25.67 10.20 -32.34
CA ASN A 312 -27.03 9.65 -32.12
C ASN A 312 -27.11 8.15 -32.46
N TYR A 313 -27.66 7.34 -31.54
CA TYR A 313 -28.80 6.42 -31.76
C TYR A 313 -29.23 5.80 -30.41
N GLN A 314 -30.54 5.55 -30.31
CA GLN A 314 -31.37 5.50 -29.11
C GLN A 314 -31.35 4.20 -28.29
N GLU A 315 -31.55 4.40 -26.99
CA GLU A 315 -32.36 3.65 -26.00
C GLU A 315 -32.53 2.12 -26.11
N ARG A 316 -32.01 1.41 -25.11
CA ARG A 316 -32.76 0.31 -24.47
C ARG A 316 -32.42 0.24 -22.97
N ASN A 317 -33.48 0.27 -22.16
CA ASN A 317 -33.51 0.38 -20.71
C ASN A 317 -32.65 -0.67 -20.00
N ASP A 318 -31.70 -0.18 -19.18
CA ASP A 318 -31.01 -0.97 -18.16
C ASP A 318 -30.92 -0.13 -16.88
N THR A 319 -31.36 -0.70 -15.76
CA THR A 319 -31.44 -0.12 -14.42
C THR A 319 -30.03 0.07 -13.82
N SER A 320 -29.24 0.94 -14.47
CA SER A 320 -27.85 1.30 -14.11
C SER A 320 -27.74 2.56 -13.24
N GLU A 321 -28.88 3.10 -12.79
CA GLU A 321 -28.95 4.46 -12.24
C GLU A 321 -28.42 4.64 -10.82
N LYS A 322 -27.86 3.60 -10.19
CA LYS A 322 -27.20 3.70 -8.87
C LYS A 322 -25.70 3.37 -8.84
N VAL A 323 -25.07 3.14 -9.99
CA VAL A 323 -23.61 2.89 -10.06
C VAL A 323 -22.82 4.13 -10.52
N LYS A 324 -23.48 5.13 -11.12
CA LYS A 324 -22.83 6.37 -11.60
C LYS A 324 -22.35 7.33 -10.51
N LYS A 325 -22.79 7.19 -9.25
CA LYS A 325 -22.39 8.11 -8.17
C LYS A 325 -21.03 7.79 -7.51
N VAL A 326 -20.33 6.74 -7.97
CA VAL A 326 -18.98 6.39 -7.46
C VAL A 326 -17.90 6.46 -8.56
N SER A 327 -18.27 6.76 -9.82
CA SER A 327 -17.31 6.89 -10.93
C SER A 327 -17.11 8.33 -11.41
N SER A 328 -17.62 9.34 -10.70
CA SER A 328 -17.48 10.76 -11.06
C SER A 328 -16.50 11.52 -10.15
N ILE A 329 -15.39 10.89 -9.74
CA ILE A 329 -14.15 11.62 -9.40
C ILE A 329 -13.29 11.58 -10.66
N GLY A 330 -13.77 12.30 -11.66
CA GLY A 330 -13.16 12.41 -12.98
C GLY A 330 -13.31 13.85 -13.42
N LYS A 331 -12.50 14.72 -12.81
CA LYS A 331 -12.09 16.03 -13.29
C LYS A 331 -11.05 16.56 -12.29
N ASP A 332 -9.80 16.55 -12.72
CA ASP A 332 -8.70 17.40 -12.26
C ASP A 332 -8.58 17.64 -10.75
N GLU A 333 -8.39 16.60 -9.95
CA GLU A 333 -7.69 16.79 -8.66
C GLU A 333 -6.19 16.81 -8.97
N ALA A 334 -5.66 18.02 -9.17
CA ALA A 334 -4.24 18.27 -9.11
C ALA A 334 -3.67 17.61 -7.84
N ALA A 335 -2.63 16.78 -7.97
CA ALA A 335 -1.82 16.43 -6.80
C ALA A 335 -1.35 17.77 -6.24
N ASN A 336 -1.79 18.09 -5.03
CA ASN A 336 -1.53 19.39 -4.44
C ASN A 336 -0.01 19.50 -4.26
N LYS A 337 0.62 20.35 -5.09
CA LYS A 337 2.07 20.40 -5.29
C LYS A 337 2.85 20.72 -4.00
N ASN A 338 2.13 21.12 -2.93
CA ASN A 338 2.65 21.54 -1.63
C ASN A 338 2.03 20.79 -0.43
N MET A 339 1.59 19.54 -0.59
CA MET A 339 1.00 18.79 0.53
C MET A 339 2.06 18.42 1.58
N SER A 340 1.81 18.82 2.83
CA SER A 340 2.60 18.46 4.00
C SER A 340 2.27 17.07 4.54
N VAL A 341 3.16 16.51 5.36
CA VAL A 341 2.92 15.22 6.03
C VAL A 341 1.69 15.26 6.94
N SER A 342 1.41 16.40 7.57
CA SER A 342 0.24 16.59 8.44
C SER A 342 -1.07 16.51 7.64
N GLU A 343 -1.14 17.20 6.50
CA GLU A 343 -2.31 17.18 5.61
C GLU A 343 -2.57 15.77 5.04
N LEU A 344 -1.51 15.02 4.70
CA LEU A 344 -1.63 13.62 4.26
C LEU A 344 -2.30 12.72 5.32
N ILE A 345 -2.00 12.95 6.60
CA ILE A 345 -2.61 12.20 7.71
C ILE A 345 -4.10 12.55 7.85
N GLN A 346 -4.47 13.83 7.71
CA GLN A 346 -5.87 14.27 7.79
C GLN A 346 -6.71 13.69 6.65
N GLU A 347 -6.21 13.72 5.42
CA GLU A 347 -6.85 13.11 4.25
C GLU A 347 -7.06 11.59 4.45
N TYR A 348 -6.08 10.94 5.09
CA TYR A 348 -6.21 9.54 5.45
C TYR A 348 -7.37 9.27 6.40
N GLU A 349 -7.52 10.06 7.46
CA GLU A 349 -8.59 9.88 8.44
C GLU A 349 -9.98 10.11 7.83
N SER A 350 -10.12 11.11 6.97
CA SER A 350 -11.36 11.40 6.23
C SER A 350 -11.76 10.25 5.29
N CYS A 351 -10.84 9.80 4.44
CA CYS A 351 -11.10 8.72 3.49
C CYS A 351 -11.37 7.38 4.19
N ASN A 352 -10.68 7.09 5.30
CA ASN A 352 -10.92 5.90 6.11
C ASN A 352 -12.39 5.81 6.53
N SER A 353 -12.97 6.91 7.04
CA SER A 353 -14.37 6.95 7.49
C SER A 353 -15.36 6.64 6.35
N ASN A 354 -15.15 7.22 5.17
CA ASN A 354 -15.99 6.99 3.99
C ASN A 354 -15.92 5.54 3.49
N VAL A 355 -14.71 4.98 3.43
CA VAL A 355 -14.50 3.60 2.99
C VAL A 355 -15.14 2.61 3.98
N TRP A 356 -15.04 2.85 5.29
CA TRP A 356 -15.68 2.02 6.30
C TRP A 356 -17.21 1.98 6.13
N ASN A 357 -17.84 3.13 5.93
CA ASN A 357 -19.30 3.20 5.73
C ASN A 357 -19.73 2.43 4.47
N SER A 358 -19.05 2.66 3.34
CA SER A 358 -19.36 1.96 2.09
C SER A 358 -19.15 0.44 2.19
N GLN A 359 -18.13 -0.01 2.93
CA GLN A 359 -17.89 -1.43 3.16
C GLN A 359 -18.98 -2.05 4.04
N LYS A 360 -19.40 -1.38 5.11
CA LYS A 360 -20.47 -1.83 6.00
C LYS A 360 -21.78 -2.02 5.22
N GLU A 361 -22.16 -1.05 4.39
CA GLU A 361 -23.36 -1.16 3.56
C GLU A 361 -23.29 -2.33 2.56
N ARG A 362 -22.16 -2.49 1.87
CA ARG A 362 -21.96 -3.59 0.92
C ARG A 362 -22.01 -4.95 1.61
N ARG A 363 -21.38 -5.07 2.79
CA ARG A 363 -21.40 -6.29 3.59
C ARG A 363 -22.84 -6.62 4.00
N THR A 364 -23.57 -5.67 4.56
CA THR A 364 -24.98 -5.85 4.92
C THR A 364 -25.81 -6.33 3.73
N LYS A 365 -25.65 -5.73 2.54
CA LYS A 365 -26.38 -6.16 1.34
C LYS A 365 -26.01 -7.58 0.91
N SER A 366 -24.72 -7.94 0.97
CA SER A 366 -24.24 -9.24 0.52
C SER A 366 -24.70 -10.38 1.44
N LEU A 367 -24.66 -10.14 2.76
CA LEU A 367 -25.03 -11.14 3.76
C LEU A 367 -26.54 -11.41 3.84
N LYS A 368 -27.40 -10.54 3.26
CA LYS A 368 -28.85 -10.79 3.19
C LYS A 368 -29.19 -12.14 2.56
N HIS A 369 -28.43 -12.59 1.57
CA HIS A 369 -28.65 -13.86 0.89
C HIS A 369 -28.28 -15.10 1.73
N ILE A 370 -27.57 -14.90 2.83
CA ILE A 370 -27.13 -15.96 3.76
C ILE A 370 -27.48 -15.59 5.21
N SER A 371 -28.56 -14.83 5.42
CA SER A 371 -29.07 -14.50 6.74
C SER A 371 -29.41 -15.79 7.51
N PRO A 372 -29.05 -15.92 8.81
CA PRO A 372 -28.66 -14.86 9.74
C PRO A 372 -27.15 -14.65 9.90
N ALA A 373 -26.31 -15.08 8.96
CA ALA A 373 -24.86 -14.94 9.06
C ALA A 373 -24.41 -13.49 9.29
N ASN A 374 -23.61 -13.30 10.33
CA ASN A 374 -23.05 -12.00 10.67
C ASN A 374 -21.61 -12.12 11.17
N PHE A 375 -20.66 -11.61 10.39
CA PHE A 375 -19.24 -11.64 10.72
C PHE A 375 -18.83 -10.39 11.49
N THR A 376 -18.61 -10.55 12.79
CA THR A 376 -18.11 -9.49 13.69
C THR A 376 -16.88 -9.96 14.47
N LYS A 377 -16.18 -9.00 15.10
CA LYS A 377 -15.04 -9.34 15.99
C LYS A 377 -15.51 -10.12 17.22
N GLU A 378 -16.72 -9.85 17.68
CA GLU A 378 -17.36 -10.53 18.81
C GLU A 378 -17.68 -11.97 18.43
N ALA A 379 -18.22 -12.20 17.22
CA ALA A 379 -18.49 -13.54 16.71
C ALA A 379 -17.21 -14.39 16.61
N ARG A 380 -16.05 -13.79 16.30
CA ARG A 380 -14.76 -14.52 16.28
C ARG A 380 -14.38 -15.08 17.65
N ARG A 381 -14.83 -14.45 18.75
CA ARG A 381 -14.56 -14.93 20.12
C ARG A 381 -15.30 -16.22 20.44
N LEU A 382 -16.37 -16.53 19.70
CA LEU A 382 -17.14 -17.77 19.83
C LEU A 382 -16.46 -18.95 19.12
N VAL A 383 -15.40 -18.70 18.34
CA VAL A 383 -14.66 -19.75 17.65
C VAL A 383 -13.85 -20.55 18.67
N PRO A 384 -13.95 -21.90 18.69
CA PRO A 384 -13.24 -22.72 19.65
C PRO A 384 -11.72 -22.48 19.64
N LYS A 385 -11.10 -22.41 20.82
CA LYS A 385 -9.64 -22.20 20.96
C LYS A 385 -8.81 -23.24 20.20
N VAL A 386 -9.28 -24.49 20.15
CA VAL A 386 -8.64 -25.59 19.40
C VAL A 386 -8.56 -25.24 17.91
N LEU A 387 -9.60 -24.60 17.36
CA LEU A 387 -9.60 -24.19 15.97
C LEU A 387 -8.65 -23.02 15.72
N ILE A 388 -8.55 -22.08 16.65
CA ILE A 388 -7.55 -20.98 16.59
C ILE A 388 -6.13 -21.52 16.64
N GLN A 389 -5.86 -22.50 17.49
CA GLN A 389 -4.55 -23.18 17.57
C GLN A 389 -4.23 -23.90 16.26
N LYS A 390 -5.21 -24.57 15.65
CA LYS A 390 -5.05 -25.20 14.34
C LYS A 390 -4.77 -24.18 13.24
N ILE A 391 -5.48 -23.05 13.20
CA ILE A 391 -5.17 -21.95 12.27
C ILE A 391 -3.73 -21.45 12.50
N THR A 392 -3.32 -21.29 13.75
CA THR A 392 -1.98 -20.84 14.11
C THR A 392 -0.91 -21.83 13.62
N SER A 393 -1.10 -23.14 13.81
CA SER A 393 -0.15 -24.17 13.38
C SER A 393 -0.03 -24.26 11.86
N LEU A 394 -1.16 -24.17 11.14
CA LEU A 394 -1.21 -24.13 9.67
C LEU A 394 -0.51 -22.88 9.09
N ASN A 395 -0.33 -21.83 9.90
CA ASN A 395 0.29 -20.57 9.51
C ASN A 395 1.61 -20.29 10.25
N SER A 396 2.33 -21.34 10.67
CA SER A 396 3.55 -21.22 11.48
C SER A 396 4.63 -20.30 10.87
N LEU A 397 4.84 -20.34 9.55
CA LEU A 397 5.81 -19.46 8.88
C LEU A 397 5.36 -18.01 8.93
N ASP A 398 4.07 -17.76 8.68
CA ASP A 398 3.50 -16.42 8.75
C ASP A 398 3.52 -15.85 10.17
N MET A 399 3.35 -16.69 11.20
CA MET A 399 3.47 -16.26 12.60
C MET A 399 4.87 -15.74 12.88
N GLU A 400 5.90 -16.45 12.43
CA GLU A 400 7.28 -16.05 12.61
C GLU A 400 7.64 -14.81 11.78
N LEU A 401 7.19 -14.74 10.51
CA LEU A 401 7.37 -13.58 9.65
C LEU A 401 6.68 -12.33 10.21
N TYR A 402 5.47 -12.47 10.74
CA TYR A 402 4.73 -11.36 11.36
C TYR A 402 5.46 -10.82 12.58
N ASN A 403 5.98 -11.70 13.45
CA ASN A 403 6.78 -11.29 14.60
C ASN A 403 8.06 -10.56 14.15
N TYR A 404 8.72 -11.07 13.11
CA TYR A 404 9.89 -10.42 12.52
C TYR A 404 9.54 -9.02 11.98
N GLY A 405 8.48 -8.90 11.18
CA GLY A 405 8.02 -7.62 10.63
C GLY A 405 7.57 -6.63 11.71
N ARG A 406 6.99 -7.10 12.82
CA ARG A 406 6.70 -6.25 13.99
C ARG A 406 7.98 -5.66 14.59
N SER A 407 9.07 -6.42 14.62
CA SER A 407 10.37 -5.90 15.07
C SER A 407 10.93 -4.83 14.13
N ILE A 408 10.72 -4.97 12.81
CA ILE A 408 11.09 -3.94 11.82
C ILE A 408 10.25 -2.68 12.05
N PHE A 409 8.93 -2.84 12.21
CA PHE A 409 8.00 -1.73 12.45
C PHE A 409 8.40 -0.92 13.70
N LEU A 410 8.67 -1.58 14.83
CA LEU A 410 9.11 -0.90 16.06
C LEU A 410 10.45 -0.14 15.87
N LYS A 411 11.41 -0.73 15.14
CA LYS A 411 12.68 -0.05 14.80
C LYS A 411 12.44 1.17 13.91
N GLN A 412 11.54 1.07 12.92
CA GLN A 412 11.16 2.18 12.05
C GLN A 412 10.48 3.30 12.86
N GLN A 413 9.61 2.94 13.79
CA GLN A 413 8.93 3.88 14.67
C GLN A 413 9.92 4.69 15.52
N ALA A 414 10.84 4.00 16.19
CA ALA A 414 11.85 4.64 17.02
C ALA A 414 12.71 5.64 16.23
N ARG A 415 13.08 5.29 14.99
CA ARG A 415 13.84 6.19 14.09
C ARG A 415 13.04 7.43 13.72
N VAL A 416 11.75 7.29 13.39
CA VAL A 416 10.89 8.43 13.05
C VAL A 416 10.73 9.36 14.26
N LEU A 417 10.50 8.81 15.46
CA LEU A 417 10.39 9.60 16.69
C LEU A 417 11.69 10.35 17.00
N GLN A 418 12.84 9.70 16.86
CA GLN A 418 14.14 10.34 17.05
C GLN A 418 14.33 11.52 16.09
N ASN A 419 14.06 11.32 14.79
CA ASN A 419 14.17 12.38 13.79
C ASN A 419 13.25 13.58 14.09
N ILE A 420 12.03 13.34 14.58
CA ILE A 420 11.11 14.41 14.97
C ILE A 420 11.67 15.20 16.16
N VAL A 421 12.21 14.51 17.17
CA VAL A 421 12.83 15.16 18.33
C VAL A 421 14.03 16.00 17.93
N ASP A 422 14.90 15.45 17.08
CA ASP A 422 16.10 16.15 16.59
C ASP A 422 15.73 17.38 15.76
N THR A 423 14.70 17.27 14.90
CA THR A 423 14.19 18.39 14.10
C THR A 423 13.64 19.51 15.00
N LYS A 424 12.84 19.15 16.01
CA LYS A 424 12.33 20.12 16.98
C LYS A 424 13.45 20.80 17.75
N LYS A 425 14.45 20.04 18.21
CA LYS A 425 15.62 20.59 18.90
C LYS A 425 16.38 21.57 18.00
N GLN A 426 16.55 21.23 16.73
CA GLN A 426 17.19 22.09 15.73
C GLN A 426 16.39 23.36 15.45
N GLU A 427 15.08 23.27 15.29
CA GLU A 427 14.18 24.44 15.18
C GLU A 427 14.23 25.33 16.42
N THR A 428 14.30 24.74 17.62
CA THR A 428 14.41 25.48 18.88
C THR A 428 15.75 26.22 18.95
N THR A 429 16.86 25.58 18.59
CA THR A 429 18.17 26.25 18.51
C THR A 429 18.24 27.30 17.40
N LEU A 430 17.55 27.12 16.28
CA LEU A 430 17.49 28.10 15.20
C LEU A 430 16.64 29.31 15.61
N THR A 431 15.51 29.10 16.26
CA THR A 431 14.70 30.20 16.83
C THR A 431 15.41 30.90 17.97
N GLU A 432 16.12 30.17 18.85
CA GLU A 432 16.92 30.76 19.92
C GLU A 432 18.13 31.53 19.35
N SER A 433 18.80 31.02 18.31
CA SER A 433 19.87 31.74 17.62
C SER A 433 19.37 32.96 16.83
N ALA A 434 18.17 32.90 16.24
CA ALA A 434 17.51 34.02 15.58
C ALA A 434 17.04 35.06 16.61
N TYR A 435 16.61 34.62 17.79
CA TYR A 435 16.25 35.49 18.93
C TYR A 435 17.49 36.16 19.53
N ILE A 436 18.60 35.42 19.67
CA ILE A 436 19.91 35.95 20.08
C ILE A 436 20.49 36.90 19.02
N MET A 437 20.32 36.63 17.72
CA MET A 437 20.69 37.58 16.67
C MET A 437 19.78 38.81 16.64
N SER A 438 18.51 38.68 17.04
CA SER A 438 17.55 39.79 17.12
C SER A 438 17.71 40.67 18.36
N TYR A 439 18.32 40.16 19.45
CA TYR A 439 18.54 40.91 20.70
C TYR A 439 20.01 41.00 21.15
N GLY A 440 20.96 40.49 20.37
CA GLY A 440 22.35 40.34 20.75
C GLY A 440 23.32 40.64 19.62
N SER A 441 23.20 41.81 19.01
CA SER A 441 24.35 42.47 18.39
C SER A 441 24.57 43.79 19.13
N PRO A 442 25.60 43.92 20.00
CA PRO A 442 26.04 45.23 20.43
C PRO A 442 26.45 45.96 19.15
N SER A 443 25.82 47.09 18.89
CA SER A 443 26.09 47.93 17.72
C SER A 443 27.53 48.47 17.75
N TRP A 444 28.50 47.67 17.31
CA TRP A 444 29.86 48.15 17.02
C TRP A 444 29.88 49.09 15.81
N LYS A 445 28.80 49.14 15.01
CA LYS A 445 28.64 50.15 13.97
C LYS A 445 28.32 51.55 14.51
N VAL A 446 27.71 51.67 15.70
CA VAL A 446 27.41 52.98 16.31
C VAL A 446 28.61 53.54 17.08
N LEU A 447 29.47 52.68 17.67
CA LEU A 447 30.72 53.13 18.29
C LEU A 447 31.82 53.53 17.28
N SER A 448 31.78 53.01 16.04
CA SER A 448 32.75 53.35 15.00
C SER A 448 32.52 54.71 14.32
N LEU A 449 31.28 55.24 14.32
CA LEU A 449 30.96 56.52 13.68
C LEU A 449 31.19 57.71 14.61
N GLY A 450 30.93 57.54 15.92
CA GLY A 450 31.18 58.57 16.93
C GLY A 450 32.67 58.87 17.13
N THR A 451 33.53 57.84 17.10
CA THR A 451 34.99 58.01 17.26
C THR A 451 35.64 58.62 16.01
N ALA A 452 35.19 58.25 14.81
CA ALA A 452 35.63 58.89 13.56
C ALA A 452 35.21 60.37 13.48
N GLY A 453 33.99 60.71 13.90
CA GLY A 453 33.50 62.10 13.93
C GLY A 453 34.25 62.99 14.92
N LEU A 454 34.56 62.47 16.12
CA LEU A 454 35.35 63.18 17.13
C LEU A 454 36.81 63.40 16.70
N LEU A 455 37.43 62.41 16.04
CA LEU A 455 38.79 62.55 15.50
C LEU A 455 38.85 63.53 14.33
N PHE A 456 37.82 63.57 13.47
CA PHE A 456 37.74 64.52 12.35
C PHE A 456 37.53 65.96 12.83
N SER A 457 36.70 66.15 13.87
CA SER A 457 36.46 67.47 14.47
C SER A 457 37.67 67.96 15.30
N LEU A 458 38.41 67.07 15.98
CA LEU A 458 39.70 67.39 16.59
C LEU A 458 40.75 67.78 15.53
N PHE A 459 40.81 67.08 14.39
CA PHE A 459 41.71 67.43 13.29
C PHE A 459 41.41 68.81 12.70
N ILE A 460 40.14 69.15 12.48
CA ILE A 460 39.72 70.48 11.99
C ILE A 460 40.04 71.57 13.02
N PHE A 461 39.86 71.31 14.33
CA PHE A 461 40.14 72.27 15.39
C PHE A 461 41.65 72.51 15.58
N LEU A 462 42.48 71.47 15.43
CA LEU A 462 43.94 71.56 15.47
C LEU A 462 44.53 72.21 14.21
N SER A 463 43.94 72.00 13.03
CA SER A 463 44.37 72.67 11.79
C SER A 463 43.97 74.14 11.75
N ARG A 464 42.84 74.53 12.39
CA ARG A 464 42.41 75.94 12.46
C ARG A 464 43.23 76.80 13.43
N ARG A 465 43.95 76.19 14.38
CA ARG A 465 44.87 76.90 15.29
C ARG A 465 46.24 77.24 14.66
N ARG A 466 46.53 76.81 13.43
CA ARG A 466 47.85 77.00 12.79
C ARG A 466 47.92 78.10 11.72
N THR A 467 46.91 78.96 11.61
CA THR A 467 46.95 80.15 10.74
C THR A 467 46.48 81.39 11.50
N SER A 468 47.24 81.80 12.50
CA SER A 468 47.09 83.11 13.16
C SER A 468 48.42 83.50 13.80
N LYS A 469 49.31 84.07 12.99
CA LYS A 469 50.35 85.08 13.28
C LYS A 469 51.52 84.90 12.32
N ILE A 470 51.59 85.76 11.31
CA ILE A 470 52.67 86.76 11.11
C ILE A 470 52.10 87.74 10.06
N LYS A 471 51.84 88.97 10.51
CA LYS A 471 51.81 90.17 9.68
C LYS A 471 53.21 90.80 9.79
N LEU A 472 53.68 91.37 8.69
CA LEU A 472 54.22 92.73 8.76
C LEU A 472 53.02 93.67 8.80
#